data_AF-K1QHG5-F1
#
_entry.id   AF-K1QHG5-F1
#
_cell.length_a   1.000
_cell.length_b   1.000
_cell.length_c   1.000
_cell.angle_alpha   90.00
_cell.angle_beta   90.00
_cell.angle_gamma   90.00
#
_symmetry.space_group_name_H-M   'P 1'
#
loop_
_entity.id
_entity.type
_entity.pdbx_description
1 polymer ?
#
loop_
_entity_poly.entity_id
_entity_poly.type
_entity_poly.pdbx_seq_one_letter_code
_entity_poly.pdbx_strand_id
1 'polypeptide(L)'
;MEQNLDVDEIWRALKPWGRYQIRQMSIMLVANLPSSINLLAVVFIGYRPQFQCAEISPTNHNSLINSTYDVTYDECSVTMSYNQSNSSQTITSCPNGYEYNAHDDISFVTEWGLVCGESIKVDISQSLMIVGQGLGGLLFTGLSDKFGRKTVHISSHILLFVLCLVTAFIPSYIGFAVLRLFTGMAVEVN
;
A
#
# COMPACT_ATOMS: atom_id res chain seq x y z
N MET A 1 -34.66 31.85 -27.65
CA MET A 1 -33.59 32.26 -28.58
C MET A 1 -32.36 31.44 -28.17
N GLU A 2 -32.26 30.21 -28.66
CA GLU A 2 -31.08 29.38 -28.46
C GLU A 2 -29.95 30.02 -29.27
N GLN A 3 -28.99 30.63 -28.58
CA GLN A 3 -27.72 30.94 -29.20
C GLN A 3 -27.05 29.60 -29.47
N ASN A 4 -27.11 29.14 -30.72
CA ASN A 4 -26.24 28.07 -31.21
C ASN A 4 -24.82 28.61 -31.12
N LEU A 5 -24.18 28.41 -29.97
CA LEU A 5 -22.80 28.77 -29.71
C LEU A 5 -21.96 27.92 -30.65
N ASP A 6 -21.40 28.55 -31.68
CA ASP A 6 -20.53 27.86 -32.63
C ASP A 6 -19.18 27.56 -31.95
N VAL A 7 -19.10 26.34 -31.43
CA VAL A 7 -17.96 25.84 -30.66
C VAL A 7 -16.68 25.90 -31.52
N ASP A 8 -16.79 25.68 -32.84
CA ASP A 8 -15.65 25.69 -33.76
C ASP A 8 -15.00 27.07 -33.91
N GLU A 9 -15.80 28.14 -33.83
CA GLU A 9 -15.29 29.51 -33.87
C GLU A 9 -14.48 29.84 -32.60
N ILE A 10 -14.94 29.36 -31.45
CA ILE A 10 -14.23 29.48 -30.17
C ILE A 10 -12.91 28.69 -30.19
N TRP A 11 -12.91 27.45 -30.70
CA TRP A 11 -11.69 26.65 -30.83
C TRP A 11 -10.67 27.28 -31.78
N ARG A 12 -11.12 27.85 -32.90
CA ARG A 12 -10.25 28.60 -33.82
C ARG A 12 -9.68 29.86 -33.17
N ALA A 13 -10.45 30.55 -32.34
CA ALA A 13 -10.01 31.73 -31.61
C ALA A 13 -9.00 31.40 -30.49
N LEU A 14 -9.17 30.26 -29.80
CA LEU A 14 -8.33 29.88 -28.66
C LEU A 14 -6.88 29.55 -29.03
N LYS A 15 -6.61 29.19 -30.30
CA LYS A 15 -5.32 28.68 -30.81
C LYS A 15 -4.78 27.46 -30.03
N PRO A 16 -4.11 26.50 -30.69
CA PRO A 16 -3.69 25.24 -30.04
C PRO A 16 -2.70 25.41 -28.86
N TRP A 17 -2.05 26.57 -28.74
CA TRP A 17 -1.13 26.93 -27.65
C TRP A 17 -1.53 28.22 -26.94
N GLY A 18 -2.84 28.48 -26.82
CA GLY A 18 -3.35 29.63 -26.08
C GLY A 18 -2.93 29.60 -24.60
N ARG A 19 -2.70 30.78 -24.01
CA ARG A 19 -2.33 30.92 -22.58
C ARG A 19 -3.34 30.27 -21.63
N TYR A 20 -4.62 30.26 -22.00
CA TYR A 20 -5.68 29.61 -21.22
C TYR A 20 -5.52 28.08 -21.20
N GLN A 21 -5.32 27.46 -22.37
CA GLN A 21 -5.15 26.01 -22.48
C GLN A 21 -3.88 25.53 -21.76
N ILE A 22 -2.77 26.28 -21.84
CA ILE A 22 -1.53 25.97 -21.11
C ILE A 22 -1.74 26.08 -19.59
N ARG A 23 -2.44 27.13 -19.11
CA ARG A 23 -2.79 27.27 -17.68
C ARG A 23 -3.68 26.13 -17.19
N GLN A 24 -4.66 25.72 -17.98
CA GLN A 24 -5.57 24.65 -17.59
C GLN A 24 -4.87 23.28 -17.60
N MET A 25 -4.00 23.02 -18.58
CA MET A 25 -3.16 21.82 -18.61
C MET A 25 -2.18 21.76 -17.44
N SER A 26 -1.55 22.88 -17.09
CA SER A 26 -0.65 22.92 -15.92
C SER A 26 -1.40 22.70 -14.61
N ILE A 27 -2.61 23.24 -14.44
CA ILE A 27 -3.46 22.96 -13.28
C ILE A 27 -3.82 21.46 -13.20
N MET A 28 -4.23 20.86 -14.32
CA MET A 28 -4.53 19.42 -14.37
C MET A 28 -3.30 18.56 -14.07
N LEU A 29 -2.13 18.94 -14.57
CA LEU A 29 -0.88 18.23 -14.28
C LEU A 29 -0.56 18.26 -12.79
N VAL A 30 -0.65 19.44 -12.15
CA VAL A 30 -0.40 19.59 -10.71
C VAL A 30 -1.41 18.80 -9.88
N ALA A 31 -2.69 18.79 -10.29
CA ALA A 31 -3.74 18.03 -9.60
C ALA A 31 -3.54 16.51 -9.69
N ASN A 32 -2.88 16.00 -10.74
CA ASN A 32 -2.65 14.58 -10.94
C ASN A 32 -1.42 14.03 -10.20
N LEU A 33 -0.45 14.90 -9.86
CA LEU A 33 0.76 14.49 -9.14
C LEU A 33 0.46 13.77 -7.81
N PRO A 34 -0.44 14.25 -6.92
CA PRO A 34 -0.79 13.55 -5.69
C PRO A 34 -1.34 12.14 -5.92
N SER A 35 -2.13 11.93 -6.97
CA SER A 35 -2.69 10.62 -7.32
C SER A 35 -1.59 9.64 -7.71
N SER A 36 -0.63 10.09 -8.54
CA SER A 36 0.54 9.29 -8.92
C SER A 36 1.45 8.98 -7.73
N ILE A 37 1.65 9.96 -6.83
CA ILE A 37 2.45 9.76 -5.62
C ILE A 37 1.79 8.73 -4.71
N ASN A 38 0.46 8.76 -4.55
CA ASN A 38 -0.26 7.75 -3.75
C ASN A 38 -0.09 6.33 -4.30
N LEU A 39 -0.08 6.17 -5.62
CA LEU A 39 0.16 4.88 -6.26
C LEU A 39 1.59 4.37 -5.98
N LEU A 40 2.58 5.25 -6.03
CA LEU A 40 3.99 4.90 -5.82
C LEU A 40 4.34 4.77 -4.32
N ALA A 41 3.65 5.48 -3.44
CA ALA A 41 3.94 5.52 -2.00
C ALA A 41 3.97 4.13 -1.36
N VAL A 42 3.17 3.17 -1.87
CA VAL A 42 3.19 1.78 -1.38
C VAL A 42 4.57 1.15 -1.45
N VAL A 43 5.36 1.46 -2.48
CA VAL A 43 6.66 0.83 -2.70
C VAL A 43 7.64 1.29 -1.62
N PHE A 44 7.50 2.54 -1.18
CA PHE A 44 8.35 3.12 -0.15
C PHE A 44 7.93 2.71 1.26
N ILE A 45 6.62 2.74 1.55
CA ILE A 45 6.09 2.37 2.87
C ILE A 45 6.10 0.84 3.05
N GLY A 46 6.12 0.08 1.95
CA GLY A 46 6.24 -1.38 1.93
C GLY A 46 7.68 -1.88 1.96
N TYR A 47 8.65 -1.04 2.35
CA TYR A 47 10.04 -1.44 2.46
C TYR A 47 10.21 -2.63 3.43
N ARG A 48 10.98 -3.64 3.03
CA ARG A 48 11.26 -4.83 3.84
C ARG A 48 12.72 -4.77 4.33
N PRO A 49 12.98 -4.36 5.59
CA PRO A 49 14.33 -4.39 6.14
C PRO A 49 14.80 -5.83 6.37
N GLN A 50 16.10 -6.00 6.61
CA GLN A 50 16.66 -7.29 7.07
C GLN A 50 16.09 -7.64 8.44
N PHE A 51 15.64 -8.88 8.61
CA PHE A 51 14.97 -9.36 9.82
C PHE A 51 15.37 -10.80 10.10
N GLN A 52 15.24 -11.22 11.35
CA GLN A 52 15.61 -12.52 11.85
C GLN A 52 14.45 -13.06 12.70
N CYS A 53 14.38 -14.37 12.95
CA CYS A 53 13.46 -14.86 13.96
C CYS A 53 13.86 -14.32 15.34
N ALA A 54 12.89 -13.91 16.15
CA ALA A 54 13.16 -13.48 17.53
C ALA A 54 13.74 -14.63 18.36
N GLU A 55 14.61 -14.30 19.33
CA GLU A 55 15.26 -15.30 20.16
C GLU A 55 14.26 -16.20 20.90
N ILE A 56 14.55 -17.51 20.88
CA ILE A 56 13.78 -18.48 21.64
C ILE A 56 14.44 -18.58 23.01
N SER A 57 13.99 -17.77 23.97
CA SER A 57 14.48 -17.87 25.35
C SER A 57 14.08 -19.24 25.92
N PRO A 58 15.03 -20.07 26.37
CA PRO A 58 14.71 -21.36 26.98
C PRO A 58 13.99 -21.09 28.30
N THR A 59 12.66 -21.17 28.28
CA THR A 59 11.85 -21.03 29.49
C THR A 59 12.07 -22.29 30.34
N ASN A 60 12.57 -22.08 31.55
CA ASN A 60 13.06 -23.09 32.50
C ASN A 60 12.16 -24.32 32.75
N HIS A 61 12.83 -25.39 33.19
CA HIS A 61 12.39 -26.63 33.89
C HIS A 61 12.14 -27.85 32.99
N ASN A 62 13.03 -28.85 32.86
CA ASN A 62 13.99 -29.42 33.80
C ASN A 62 15.33 -29.74 33.11
N SER A 63 16.40 -29.31 33.76
CA SER A 63 17.79 -29.69 33.49
C SER A 63 17.99 -31.19 33.67
N LEU A 64 17.75 -31.97 32.61
CA LEU A 64 18.19 -33.37 32.55
C LEU A 64 18.86 -33.75 31.23
N ILE A 65 19.09 -32.80 30.33
CA ILE A 65 20.01 -33.02 29.21
C ILE A 65 20.91 -31.79 29.06
N ASN A 66 22.18 -31.94 29.42
CA ASN A 66 23.28 -31.04 29.01
C ASN A 66 23.52 -31.15 27.49
N SER A 67 22.46 -31.05 26.68
CA SER A 67 22.62 -30.94 25.24
C SER A 67 22.98 -29.49 24.95
N THR A 68 24.27 -29.24 24.71
CA THR A 68 24.70 -28.02 24.05
C THR A 68 24.13 -28.06 22.64
N TYR A 69 23.03 -27.35 22.41
CA TYR A 69 22.48 -27.15 21.07
C TYR A 69 22.92 -25.78 20.57
N ASP A 70 23.29 -25.69 19.30
CA ASP A 70 23.58 -24.44 18.61
C ASP A 70 22.32 -24.00 17.85
N VAL A 71 21.90 -22.75 18.02
CA VAL A 71 20.69 -22.21 17.39
C VAL A 71 21.10 -21.19 16.35
N THR A 72 20.79 -21.49 15.10
CA THR A 72 20.95 -20.55 13.99
C THR A 72 19.58 -19.96 13.66
N TYR A 73 19.49 -18.64 13.74
CA TYR A 73 18.31 -17.88 13.37
C TYR A 73 18.46 -17.41 11.91
N ASP A 74 17.66 -17.95 11.01
CA ASP A 74 17.63 -17.57 9.60
C ASP A 74 16.40 -16.70 9.29
N GLU A 75 16.34 -16.16 8.07
CA GLU A 75 15.12 -15.54 7.55
C GLU A 75 14.03 -16.61 7.41
N CYS A 76 12.98 -16.49 8.23
CA CYS A 76 11.81 -17.40 8.22
C CYS A 76 12.04 -18.83 8.73
N SER A 77 13.21 -19.17 9.27
CA SER A 77 13.44 -20.47 9.88
C SER A 77 14.40 -20.43 11.06
N VAL A 78 14.22 -21.36 11.99
CA VAL A 78 15.16 -21.59 13.10
C VAL A 78 15.73 -22.99 12.97
N THR A 79 17.06 -23.10 12.93
CA THR A 79 17.76 -24.37 12.88
C THR A 79 18.40 -24.66 14.23
N MET A 80 18.01 -25.77 14.85
CA MET A 80 18.60 -26.29 16.08
C MET A 80 19.54 -27.45 15.75
N SER A 81 20.83 -27.27 16.02
CA SER A 81 21.87 -28.27 15.82
C SER A 81 22.25 -28.93 17.14
N TYR A 82 22.14 -30.25 17.23
CA TYR A 82 22.48 -31.01 18.43
C TYR A 82 23.88 -31.62 18.33
N ASN A 83 24.82 -31.12 19.14
CA ASN A 83 26.21 -31.60 19.16
C ASN A 83 26.35 -33.09 19.51
N GLN A 84 25.38 -33.65 20.24
CA GLN A 84 25.46 -35.02 20.75
C GLN A 84 24.98 -36.08 19.75
N SER A 85 24.16 -35.70 18.78
CA SER A 85 23.50 -36.63 17.84
C SER A 85 23.79 -36.34 16.37
N ASN A 86 24.60 -35.31 16.04
CA ASN A 86 24.80 -34.81 14.67
C ASN A 86 23.48 -34.65 13.90
N SER A 87 22.41 -34.30 14.61
CA SER A 87 21.08 -34.12 14.04
C SER A 87 20.75 -32.63 14.07
N SER A 88 20.22 -32.11 12.97
CA SER A 88 19.65 -30.77 12.90
C SER A 88 18.13 -30.84 12.73
N GLN A 89 17.42 -29.99 13.44
CA GLN A 89 15.99 -29.79 13.26
C GLN A 89 15.75 -28.36 12.81
N THR A 90 15.06 -28.18 11.68
CA THR A 90 14.69 -26.87 11.15
C THR A 90 13.20 -26.65 11.32
N ILE A 91 12.82 -25.53 11.94
CA ILE A 91 11.44 -25.11 12.13
C ILE A 91 11.20 -23.94 11.16
N THR A 92 10.25 -24.09 10.23
CA THR A 92 9.97 -23.12 9.15
C THR A 92 9.01 -21.99 9.59
N SER A 93 8.82 -21.81 10.90
CA SER A 93 7.93 -20.80 11.48
C SER A 93 8.58 -20.23 12.73
N CYS A 94 8.71 -18.91 12.83
CA CYS A 94 9.27 -18.25 14.01
C CYS A 94 8.17 -18.17 15.10
N PRO A 95 8.27 -18.92 16.22
CA PRO A 95 7.20 -18.98 17.22
C PRO A 95 7.09 -17.70 18.07
N ASN A 96 8.21 -16.96 18.24
CA ASN A 96 8.28 -15.76 19.06
C ASN A 96 8.21 -14.45 18.25
N GLY A 97 7.85 -14.52 16.96
CA GLY A 97 7.83 -13.37 16.07
C GLY A 97 9.17 -13.08 15.40
N TYR A 98 9.34 -11.84 14.93
CA TYR A 98 10.47 -11.39 14.12
C TYR A 98 11.18 -10.22 14.78
N GLU A 99 12.50 -10.21 14.68
CA GLU A 99 13.36 -9.09 15.10
C GLU A 99 13.89 -8.40 13.85
N TYR A 100 13.57 -7.12 13.69
CA TYR A 100 13.96 -6.32 12.54
C TYR A 100 15.24 -5.53 12.86
N ASN A 101 16.20 -5.47 11.94
CA ASN A 101 17.43 -4.64 12.08
C ASN A 101 17.14 -3.13 11.85
N ALA A 102 15.88 -2.73 12.00
CA ALA A 102 15.35 -1.40 11.74
C ALA A 102 14.26 -1.12 12.79
N HIS A 103 13.94 0.14 13.06
CA HIS A 103 12.79 0.46 13.91
C HIS A 103 11.50 -0.12 13.32
N ASP A 104 10.65 -0.67 14.18
CA ASP A 104 9.39 -1.32 13.82
C ASP A 104 8.42 -0.37 13.08
N ASP A 105 8.56 0.95 13.28
CA ASP A 105 7.69 2.00 12.72
C ASP A 105 8.08 2.46 11.30
N ILE A 106 9.13 1.90 10.70
CA ILE A 106 9.64 2.36 9.40
C ILE A 106 8.74 1.90 8.24
N SER A 107 8.01 0.80 8.42
CA SER A 107 7.24 0.16 7.35
C SER A 107 5.97 -0.49 7.88
N PHE A 108 4.91 -0.47 7.09
CA PHE A 108 3.69 -1.19 7.44
C PHE A 108 3.92 -2.72 7.46
N VAL A 109 4.97 -3.19 6.77
CA VAL A 109 5.39 -4.60 6.77
C VAL A 109 5.94 -5.01 8.13
N THR A 110 6.73 -4.14 8.77
CA THR A 110 7.31 -4.39 10.09
C THR A 110 6.27 -4.21 11.19
N GLU A 111 5.38 -3.22 11.06
CA GLU A 111 4.31 -2.94 12.02
C GLU A 111 3.33 -4.12 12.21
N TRP A 112 2.97 -4.82 11.12
CA TRP A 112 2.05 -5.97 11.17
C TRP A 112 2.74 -7.33 10.98
N GLY A 113 4.08 -7.39 10.95
CA GLY A 113 4.82 -8.64 10.81
C GLY A 113 4.52 -9.41 9.52
N LEU A 114 4.32 -8.70 8.40
CA LEU A 114 3.88 -9.23 7.10
C LEU A 114 5.04 -9.89 6.32
N VAL A 115 5.79 -10.77 6.97
CA VAL A 115 6.95 -11.46 6.39
C VAL A 115 6.70 -12.97 6.28
N CYS A 116 7.55 -13.67 5.52
CA CYS A 116 7.49 -15.13 5.36
C CYS A 116 6.13 -15.60 4.82
N GLY A 117 5.37 -16.42 5.56
CA GLY A 117 4.06 -16.91 5.16
C GLY A 117 3.01 -15.81 4.95
N GLU A 118 3.22 -14.63 5.54
CA GLU A 118 2.30 -13.50 5.46
C GLU A 118 2.75 -12.42 4.47
N SER A 119 3.85 -12.65 3.74
CA SER A 119 4.35 -11.72 2.72
C SER A 119 3.34 -11.45 1.60
N ILE A 120 2.50 -12.43 1.27
CA ILE A 120 1.45 -12.31 0.25
C ILE A 120 0.43 -11.22 0.58
N LYS A 121 0.24 -10.89 1.86
CA LYS A 121 -0.68 -9.82 2.28
C LYS A 121 -0.21 -8.43 1.78
N VAL A 122 1.09 -8.23 1.61
CA VAL A 122 1.62 -7.01 0.99
C VAL A 122 1.10 -6.89 -0.45
N ASP A 123 1.25 -7.96 -1.24
CA ASP A 123 0.82 -8.00 -2.64
C ASP A 123 -0.71 -7.92 -2.79
N ILE A 124 -1.45 -8.53 -1.87
CA ILE A 124 -2.92 -8.43 -1.82
C ILE A 124 -3.35 -6.98 -1.62
N SER A 125 -2.69 -6.23 -0.74
CA SER A 125 -3.04 -4.81 -0.50
C SER A 125 -2.87 -3.95 -1.75
N GLN A 126 -1.84 -4.22 -2.56
CA GLN A 126 -1.62 -3.53 -3.82
C GLN A 126 -2.63 -3.96 -4.89
N SER A 127 -2.92 -5.25 -4.95
CA SER A 127 -3.93 -5.81 -5.87
C SER A 127 -5.32 -5.23 -5.58
N LEU A 128 -5.71 -5.11 -4.31
CA LEU A 128 -6.97 -4.49 -3.89
C LEU A 128 -7.08 -3.03 -4.34
N MET A 129 -5.97 -2.29 -4.33
CA MET A 129 -5.95 -0.91 -4.81
C MET A 129 -6.20 -0.83 -6.33
N ILE A 130 -5.61 -1.75 -7.11
CA ILE A 130 -5.82 -1.83 -8.57
C ILE A 130 -7.27 -2.25 -8.88
N VAL A 131 -7.80 -3.24 -8.16
CA VAL A 131 -9.21 -3.64 -8.27
C VAL A 131 -10.14 -2.47 -7.93
N GLY A 132 -9.80 -1.72 -6.88
CA GLY A 132 -10.48 -0.49 -6.50
C GLY A 132 -10.51 0.53 -7.64
N GLN A 133 -9.36 0.77 -8.30
CA GLN A 133 -9.31 1.65 -9.48
C GLN A 133 -10.27 1.18 -10.57
N GLY A 134 -10.24 -0.12 -10.92
CA GLY A 134 -11.16 -0.67 -11.92
C GLY A 134 -12.64 -0.44 -11.58
N LEU A 135 -13.03 -0.65 -10.32
CA LEU A 135 -14.40 -0.38 -9.85
C LEU A 135 -14.73 1.12 -9.86
N GLY A 136 -13.76 1.96 -9.50
CA GLY A 136 -13.87 3.41 -9.56
C GLY A 136 -14.15 3.89 -10.98
N GLY A 137 -13.40 3.40 -11.96
CA GLY A 137 -13.63 3.69 -13.37
C GLY A 137 -15.05 3.34 -13.82
N LEU A 138 -15.57 2.17 -13.44
CA LEU A 138 -16.94 1.78 -13.83
C LEU A 138 -18.03 2.64 -13.21
N LEU A 139 -17.88 3.04 -11.95
CA LEU A 139 -18.90 3.80 -11.23
C LEU A 139 -18.81 5.30 -11.54
N PHE A 140 -17.63 5.89 -11.42
CA PHE A 140 -17.45 7.32 -11.49
C PHE A 140 -17.45 7.87 -12.92
N THR A 141 -17.22 7.05 -13.95
CA THR A 141 -17.40 7.47 -15.35
C THR A 141 -18.83 7.92 -15.62
N GLY A 142 -19.83 7.10 -15.26
CA GLY A 142 -21.24 7.46 -15.41
C GLY A 142 -21.68 8.64 -14.54
N LEU A 143 -21.08 8.80 -13.35
CA LEU A 143 -21.33 9.97 -12.52
C LEU A 143 -20.72 11.26 -13.11
N SER A 144 -19.55 11.17 -13.73
CA SER A 144 -18.85 12.29 -14.38
C SER A 144 -19.69 12.90 -15.50
N ASP A 145 -20.34 12.04 -16.29
CA ASP A 145 -21.20 12.46 -17.39
C ASP A 145 -22.49 13.16 -16.91
N LYS A 146 -22.98 12.83 -15.71
CA LYS A 146 -24.23 13.38 -15.15
C LYS A 146 -24.05 14.62 -14.28
N PHE A 147 -23.00 14.65 -13.45
CA PHE A 147 -22.75 15.73 -12.48
C PHE A 147 -21.72 16.77 -12.97
N GLY A 148 -21.09 16.49 -14.12
CA GLY A 148 -20.08 17.35 -14.73
C GLY A 148 -18.67 17.03 -14.24
N ARG A 149 -17.73 16.98 -15.19
CA ARG A 149 -16.34 16.53 -14.99
C ARG A 149 -15.58 17.30 -13.90
N LYS A 150 -15.80 18.61 -13.74
CA LYS A 150 -15.10 19.44 -12.74
C LYS A 150 -15.52 19.12 -11.30
N THR A 151 -16.82 18.96 -11.06
CA THR A 151 -17.36 18.70 -9.71
C THR A 151 -16.91 17.33 -9.23
N VAL A 152 -16.97 16.34 -10.12
CA VAL A 152 -16.59 14.95 -9.84
C VAL A 152 -15.08 14.85 -9.54
N HIS A 153 -14.23 15.53 -10.32
CA HIS A 153 -12.79 15.59 -10.05
C HIS A 153 -12.48 16.19 -8.66
N ILE A 154 -13.06 17.34 -8.32
CA ILE A 154 -12.83 17.97 -7.00
C ILE A 154 -13.33 17.09 -5.85
N SER A 155 -14.54 16.51 -5.99
CA SER A 155 -15.11 15.65 -4.95
C SER A 155 -14.27 14.42 -4.67
N SER A 156 -13.61 13.88 -5.70
CA SER A 156 -12.79 12.67 -5.59
C SER A 156 -11.46 12.94 -4.90
N HIS A 157 -10.83 14.10 -5.16
CA HIS A 157 -9.66 14.53 -4.40
C HIS A 157 -9.97 14.77 -2.93
N ILE A 158 -11.14 15.32 -2.61
CA ILE A 158 -11.58 15.48 -1.21
C ILE A 158 -11.78 14.11 -0.57
N LEU A 159 -12.46 13.18 -1.25
CA LEU A 159 -12.66 11.82 -0.76
C LEU A 159 -11.32 11.10 -0.55
N LEU A 160 -10.40 11.21 -1.50
CA LEU A 160 -9.05 10.64 -1.40
C LEU A 160 -8.31 11.18 -0.18
N PHE A 161 -8.34 12.50 0.03
CA PHE A 161 -7.70 13.14 1.19
C PHE A 161 -8.25 12.60 2.51
N VAL A 162 -9.58 12.50 2.63
CA VAL A 162 -10.22 11.94 3.83
C VAL A 162 -9.83 10.47 4.03
N LEU A 163 -9.87 9.66 2.98
CA LEU A 163 -9.51 8.24 3.08
C LEU A 163 -8.03 8.04 3.46
N CYS A 164 -7.11 8.84 2.92
CA CYS A 164 -5.69 8.82 3.29
C CYS A 164 -5.50 9.17 4.77
N LEU A 165 -6.21 10.19 5.28
CA LEU A 165 -6.18 10.53 6.70
C LEU A 165 -6.67 9.38 7.57
N VAL A 166 -7.81 8.77 7.23
CA VAL A 166 -8.34 7.64 8.00
C VAL A 166 -7.36 6.47 7.97
N THR A 167 -6.73 6.19 6.82
CA THR A 167 -5.77 5.10 6.66
C THR A 167 -4.58 5.24 7.62
N ALA A 168 -4.13 6.46 7.88
CA ALA A 168 -3.01 6.72 8.80
C ALA A 168 -3.31 6.40 10.27
N PHE A 169 -4.59 6.32 10.67
CA PHE A 169 -4.99 6.05 12.07
C PHE A 169 -5.49 4.63 12.29
N ILE A 170 -5.49 3.76 11.27
CA ILE A 170 -5.99 2.39 11.42
C ILE A 170 -4.88 1.47 11.94
N PRO A 171 -5.07 0.80 13.09
CA PRO A 171 -4.12 -0.17 13.63
C PRO A 171 -4.32 -1.61 13.08
N SER A 172 -5.32 -1.81 12.22
CA SER A 172 -5.73 -3.13 11.70
C SER A 172 -5.38 -3.30 10.22
N TYR A 173 -4.66 -4.38 9.88
CA TYR A 173 -4.36 -4.73 8.50
C TYR A 173 -5.63 -4.88 7.62
N ILE A 174 -6.71 -5.47 8.15
CA ILE A 174 -7.96 -5.65 7.38
C ILE A 174 -8.59 -4.29 7.08
N GLY A 175 -8.60 -3.37 8.07
CA GLY A 175 -9.08 -2.01 7.88
C GLY A 175 -8.24 -1.26 6.83
N PHE A 176 -6.92 -1.40 6.89
CA PHE A 176 -5.99 -0.85 5.91
C PHE A 176 -6.28 -1.39 4.49
N ALA A 177 -6.47 -2.70 4.34
CA ALA A 177 -6.75 -3.34 3.06
C ALA A 177 -8.09 -2.89 2.45
N VAL A 178 -9.13 -2.71 3.28
CA VAL A 178 -10.43 -2.20 2.83
C VAL A 178 -10.32 -0.74 2.41
N LEU A 179 -9.65 0.10 3.21
CA LEU A 179 -9.42 1.50 2.84
C LEU A 179 -8.61 1.62 1.55
N ARG A 180 -7.64 0.73 1.32
CA ARG A 180 -6.88 0.65 0.06
C ARG A 180 -7.75 0.44 -1.17
N LEU A 181 -8.81 -0.36 -1.04
CA LEU A 181 -9.78 -0.54 -2.11
C LEU A 181 -10.55 0.76 -2.38
N PHE A 182 -11.04 1.43 -1.32
CA PHE A 182 -11.75 2.70 -1.46
C PHE A 182 -10.88 3.85 -1.95
N THR A 183 -9.62 3.94 -1.51
CA THR A 183 -8.67 4.93 -2.03
C THR A 183 -8.39 4.69 -3.50
N GLY A 184 -8.21 3.43 -3.92
CA GLY A 184 -8.12 3.05 -5.33
C GLY A 184 -9.32 3.52 -6.15
N MET A 185 -10.54 3.32 -5.63
CA MET A 185 -11.77 3.81 -6.29
C MET A 185 -11.79 5.33 -6.44
N ALA A 186 -11.33 6.08 -5.42
CA ALA A 186 -11.31 7.54 -5.44
C ALA A 186 -10.21 8.11 -6.36
N VAL A 187 -9.09 7.40 -6.53
CA VAL A 187 -7.96 7.83 -7.39
C VAL A 187 -8.31 7.79 -8.87
N GLU A 188 -9.05 6.79 -9.34
CA GLU A 188 -9.37 6.60 -10.77
C GLU A 188 -10.33 7.68 -11.33
N VAL A 189 -10.89 8.51 -10.46
CA VAL A 189 -11.87 9.52 -10.86
C VAL A 189 -11.17 10.76 -11.44
N ASN A 190 -10.64 10.62 -12.66
CA ASN A 190 -9.95 11.69 -13.37
C ASN A 190 -10.15 11.63 -14.88
#